data_AF-A0A1Q3BF78-F1
#
_entry.id   AF-A0A1Q3BF78-F1
#
_cell.length_a   1.000
_cell.length_b   1.000
_cell.length_c   1.000
_cell.angle_alpha   90.00
_cell.angle_beta   90.00
_cell.angle_gamma   90.00
#
_symmetry.space_group_name_H-M   'P 1'
#
loop_
_entity.id
_entity.type
_entity.pdbx_description
1 polymer ?
#
loop_
_entity_poly.entity_id
_entity_poly.type
_entity_poly.pdbx_seq_one_letter_code
_entity_poly.pdbx_strand_id
1 'polypeptide(L)'
;GTLPVRYLGVPLIAARLGLKECSAVVEQMVKRVRTWACNYLSFGGRLQLISSTLFSMRFSSAKPVLPAVVIENCEQIIRSFLWFGVGDAKRAGKVAWAKVCHPKEEGGLGIKSIRAWNKAAILQHGWDIINEKESVWVQWCYRVLIKNQNFWTVRITNQCSWNGGAITLWMDPWFRGHPIISEYGSRVVYDARIPLNAKLSAVITNGQWDWPTSTWELQVMSRVTRSIPIEGGDGIHWMAKGQGFSCKEAWGIRHTFPKAIWADIVWFPDCIPKHSFCLWLTFHNAHRTTDKLWKFGVVASNPCVFGCGGSESIEHLFFECRYTAGV
;
A
#
# COMPACT_ATOMS: atom_id res chain seq x y z
N GLY A 1 27.07 -26.69 12.91
CA GLY A 1 27.25 -25.36 12.32
C GLY A 1 26.69 -24.31 13.26
N THR A 2 27.34 -23.16 13.38
CA THR A 2 26.92 -22.06 14.26
C THR A 2 25.81 -21.22 13.63
N LEU A 3 24.76 -20.95 14.42
CA LEU A 3 23.70 -20.00 14.06
C LEU A 3 24.20 -18.55 14.27
N PRO A 4 23.64 -17.54 13.55
CA PRO A 4 22.55 -17.64 12.58
C PRO A 4 23.05 -17.91 11.15
N VAL A 5 22.43 -18.89 10.48
CA VAL A 5 22.69 -19.18 9.06
C VAL A 5 22.00 -18.11 8.19
N ARG A 6 22.72 -17.53 7.22
CA ARG A 6 22.15 -16.55 6.29
C ARG A 6 21.66 -17.25 5.01
N TYR A 7 20.39 -17.09 4.68
CA TYR A 7 19.80 -17.60 3.43
C TYR A 7 19.29 -16.45 2.56
N LEU A 8 19.70 -16.43 1.29
CA LEU A 8 19.42 -15.35 0.33
C LEU A 8 19.81 -13.92 0.81
N GLY A 9 20.66 -13.80 1.83
CA GLY A 9 21.09 -12.51 2.42
C GLY A 9 20.29 -12.09 3.67
N VAL A 10 19.31 -12.89 4.10
CA VAL A 10 18.55 -12.68 5.34
C VAL A 10 19.00 -13.73 6.37
N PRO A 11 19.26 -13.38 7.64
CA PRO A 11 19.47 -14.35 8.70
C PRO A 11 18.22 -15.22 8.92
N LEU A 12 18.39 -16.54 8.98
CA LEU A 12 17.35 -17.50 9.35
C LEU A 12 17.29 -17.58 10.88
N ILE A 13 16.28 -16.95 11.49
CA ILE A 13 16.03 -17.02 12.93
C ILE A 13 14.57 -17.41 13.19
N ALA A 14 14.34 -18.24 14.21
CA ALA A 14 13.02 -18.70 14.65
C ALA A 14 12.19 -17.64 15.42
N ALA A 15 12.65 -16.38 15.44
CA ALA A 15 12.07 -15.28 16.19
C ALA A 15 11.69 -14.13 15.24
N ARG A 16 10.85 -13.20 15.73
CA ARG A 16 10.40 -12.03 14.97
C ARG A 16 11.61 -11.19 14.50
N LEU A 17 11.70 -10.91 13.19
CA LEU A 17 12.80 -10.14 12.61
C LEU A 17 13.02 -8.81 13.33
N GLY A 18 14.17 -8.67 13.98
CA GLY A 18 14.58 -7.49 14.72
C GLY A 18 15.28 -6.45 13.85
N LEU A 19 15.43 -5.23 14.36
CA LEU A 19 16.09 -4.12 13.66
C LEU A 19 17.53 -4.45 13.20
N LYS A 20 18.27 -5.23 14.01
CA LYS A 20 19.64 -5.69 13.72
C LYS A 20 19.73 -6.68 12.54
N GLU A 21 18.66 -7.42 12.27
CA GLU A 21 18.60 -8.44 11.21
C GLU A 21 18.39 -7.77 9.84
N CYS A 22 17.54 -6.76 9.83
CA CYS A 22 17.21 -5.97 8.65
C CYS A 22 18.22 -4.86 8.35
N SER A 23 19.21 -4.60 9.23
CA SER A 23 20.24 -3.58 8.98
C SER A 23 20.99 -3.85 7.69
N ALA A 24 21.25 -5.12 7.35
CA ALA A 24 21.89 -5.52 6.10
C ALA A 24 21.13 -5.06 4.84
N VAL A 25 19.80 -4.97 4.88
CA VAL A 25 18.98 -4.44 3.77
C VAL A 25 19.15 -2.93 3.67
N VAL A 26 19.10 -2.23 4.81
CA VAL A 26 19.32 -0.79 4.90
C VAL A 26 20.75 -0.42 4.46
N GLU A 27 21.76 -1.17 4.89
CA GLU A 27 23.17 -0.99 4.52
C GLU A 27 23.42 -1.21 3.02
N GLN A 28 22.80 -2.24 2.40
CA GLN A 28 22.86 -2.42 0.94
C GLN A 28 22.24 -1.24 0.19
N MET A 29 21.15 -0.70 0.72
CA MET A 29 20.44 0.44 0.17
C MET A 29 21.25 1.74 0.31
N VAL A 30 21.82 2.00 1.50
CA VAL A 30 22.77 3.10 1.75
C VAL A 30 24.01 2.97 0.86
N LYS A 31 24.59 1.78 0.73
CA LYS A 31 25.78 1.54 -0.11
C LYS A 31 25.49 1.90 -1.56
N ARG A 32 24.38 1.41 -2.13
CA ARG A 32 23.94 1.76 -3.50
C ARG A 32 23.68 3.26 -3.67
N VAL A 33 22.95 3.88 -2.75
CA VAL A 33 22.66 5.33 -2.79
C VAL A 33 23.94 6.16 -2.69
N ARG A 34 24.93 5.73 -1.88
CA ARG A 34 26.27 6.36 -1.84
C ARG A 34 27.03 6.18 -3.16
N THR A 35 26.93 5.03 -3.83
CA THR A 35 27.51 4.84 -5.18
C THR A 35 26.85 5.73 -6.23
N TRP A 36 25.56 6.06 -6.09
CA TRP A 36 24.87 7.00 -6.99
C TRP A 36 24.99 8.48 -6.57
N ALA A 37 25.54 8.77 -5.39
CA ALA A 37 25.66 10.13 -4.85
C ALA A 37 26.82 10.92 -5.49
N CYS A 38 26.95 10.82 -6.82
CA CYS A 38 27.74 11.76 -7.61
C CYS A 38 26.86 13.01 -7.85
N ASN A 39 27.37 14.19 -7.49
CA ASN A 39 26.64 15.47 -7.49
C ASN A 39 26.11 15.94 -8.87
N TYR A 40 26.36 15.18 -9.94
CA TYR A 40 26.06 15.52 -11.33
C TYR A 40 24.71 14.99 -11.84
N LEU A 41 23.99 14.19 -11.05
CA LEU A 41 22.71 13.60 -11.45
C LEU A 41 21.53 14.57 -11.35
N SER A 42 20.91 14.85 -12.50
CA SER A 42 19.65 15.60 -12.59
C SER A 42 18.54 14.95 -11.76
N PHE A 43 17.48 15.71 -11.44
CA PHE A 43 16.33 15.14 -10.72
C PHE A 43 15.71 13.95 -11.47
N GLY A 44 15.54 14.05 -12.78
CA GLY A 44 15.04 12.95 -13.62
C GLY A 44 15.95 11.72 -13.58
N GLY A 45 17.28 11.92 -13.60
CA GLY A 45 18.25 10.83 -13.45
C GLY A 45 18.13 10.13 -12.09
N ARG A 46 17.99 10.89 -11.00
CA ARG A 46 17.76 10.33 -9.65
C ARG A 46 16.43 9.58 -9.54
N LEU A 47 15.35 10.13 -10.11
CA LEU A 47 14.05 9.47 -10.17
C LEU A 47 14.11 8.14 -10.94
N GLN A 48 14.79 8.12 -12.09
CA GLN A 48 14.95 6.92 -12.92
C GLN A 48 15.81 5.85 -12.22
N LEU A 49 16.88 6.25 -11.54
CA LEU A 49 17.69 5.35 -10.71
C LEU A 49 16.87 4.76 -9.56
N ILE A 50 16.10 5.57 -8.84
CA ILE A 50 15.21 5.10 -7.76
C ILE A 50 14.20 4.09 -8.30
N SER A 51 13.55 4.40 -9.43
CA SER A 51 12.57 3.51 -10.06
C SER A 51 13.19 2.16 -10.42
N SER A 52 14.24 2.14 -11.25
CA SER A 52 14.85 0.89 -11.73
C SER A 52 15.42 0.05 -10.58
N THR A 53 16.04 0.69 -9.59
CA THR A 53 16.76 -0.01 -8.52
C THR A 53 15.88 -0.46 -7.37
N LEU A 54 14.74 0.19 -7.10
CA LEU A 54 13.75 -0.33 -6.14
C LEU A 54 13.12 -1.63 -6.65
N PHE A 55 12.78 -1.69 -7.95
CA PHE A 55 12.28 -2.92 -8.56
C PHE A 55 13.34 -4.02 -8.62
N SER A 56 14.60 -3.66 -8.88
CA SER A 56 15.73 -4.61 -8.86
C SER A 56 16.14 -5.06 -7.46
N MET A 57 15.73 -4.35 -6.40
CA MET A 57 16.22 -4.64 -5.05
C MET A 57 15.54 -5.91 -4.54
N ARG A 58 16.25 -6.63 -3.67
CA ARG A 58 15.89 -7.95 -3.17
C ARG A 58 14.50 -8.07 -2.54
N PHE A 59 13.80 -6.95 -2.28
CA PHE A 59 12.37 -6.92 -2.00
C PHE A 59 11.59 -7.87 -2.92
N SER A 60 11.70 -7.72 -4.24
CA SER A 60 10.99 -8.55 -5.24
C SER A 60 11.22 -10.07 -5.16
N SER A 61 12.16 -10.54 -4.33
CA SER A 61 12.52 -11.96 -4.16
C SER A 61 12.69 -12.39 -2.69
N ALA A 62 12.59 -11.47 -1.72
CA ALA A 62 12.76 -11.75 -0.30
C ALA A 62 11.40 -11.91 0.38
N LYS A 63 11.22 -13.07 1.01
CA LYS A 63 10.00 -13.50 1.71
C LYS A 63 9.82 -13.02 3.18
N PRO A 64 10.69 -12.20 3.84
CA PRO A 64 10.39 -11.71 5.18
C PRO A 64 9.52 -10.45 5.11
N VAL A 65 8.41 -10.46 5.86
CA VAL A 65 7.63 -9.26 6.16
C VAL A 65 8.52 -8.25 6.89
N LEU A 66 8.68 -7.06 6.31
CA LEU A 66 9.59 -6.04 6.84
C LEU A 66 8.96 -5.30 8.05
N PRO A 67 9.71 -5.08 9.14
CA PRO A 67 9.29 -4.19 10.22
C PRO A 67 9.07 -2.75 9.75
N ALA A 68 8.05 -2.06 10.28
CA ALA A 68 7.71 -0.69 9.89
C ALA A 68 8.89 0.30 9.99
N VAL A 69 9.71 0.18 11.04
CA VAL A 69 10.92 1.00 11.27
C VAL A 69 11.93 0.86 10.13
N VAL A 70 12.07 -0.33 9.54
CA VAL A 70 12.98 -0.59 8.43
C VAL A 70 12.46 0.07 7.15
N ILE A 71 11.14 0.00 6.92
CA ILE A 71 10.47 0.65 5.80
C ILE A 71 10.65 2.18 5.88
N GLU A 72 10.48 2.75 7.07
CA GLU A 72 10.64 4.20 7.31
C GLU A 72 12.09 4.66 7.10
N ASN A 73 13.07 3.91 7.59
CA ASN A 73 14.49 4.17 7.31
C ASN A 73 14.80 4.12 5.81
N CYS A 74 14.30 3.12 5.09
CA CYS A 74 14.48 3.00 3.64
C CYS A 74 13.80 4.16 2.88
N GLU A 75 12.55 4.51 3.21
CA GLU A 75 11.83 5.64 2.61
C GLU A 75 12.53 6.98 2.90
N GLN A 76 13.11 7.15 4.10
CA GLN A 76 13.91 8.33 4.45
C GLN A 76 15.17 8.46 3.57
N ILE A 77 15.91 7.38 3.34
CA ILE A 77 17.12 7.37 2.49
C ILE A 77 16.77 7.71 1.04
N ILE A 78 15.71 7.12 0.48
CA ILE A 78 15.25 7.42 -0.90
C ILE A 78 14.84 8.89 -1.00
N ARG A 79 14.04 9.36 -0.03
CA ARG A 79 13.56 10.74 0.00
C ARG A 79 14.73 11.71 0.07
N SER A 80 15.74 11.42 0.89
CA SER A 80 16.97 12.20 0.96
C SER A 80 17.67 12.26 -0.41
N PHE A 81 17.86 11.12 -1.07
CA PHE A 81 18.53 11.04 -2.36
C PHE A 81 17.75 11.78 -3.47
N LEU A 82 16.43 11.55 -3.56
CA LEU A 82 15.55 12.18 -4.56
C LEU A 82 15.60 13.72 -4.48
N TRP A 83 15.59 14.29 -3.28
CA TRP A 83 15.59 15.75 -3.12
C TRP A 83 17.00 16.35 -3.14
N PHE A 84 17.93 15.80 -2.36
CA PHE A 84 19.23 16.43 -2.05
C PHE A 84 20.44 15.77 -2.74
N GLY A 85 20.27 14.62 -3.40
CA GLY A 85 21.36 13.90 -4.07
C GLY A 85 22.25 13.09 -3.13
N VAL A 86 22.02 13.20 -1.82
CA VAL A 86 22.76 12.50 -0.75
C VAL A 86 21.84 11.52 -0.01
N GLY A 87 22.40 10.44 0.53
CA GLY A 87 21.61 9.42 1.26
C GLY A 87 21.22 9.77 2.70
N ASP A 88 21.78 10.84 3.28
CA ASP A 88 21.69 11.12 4.73
C ASP A 88 21.47 12.62 5.04
N ALA A 89 20.53 13.26 4.35
CA ALA A 89 20.10 14.63 4.66
C ALA A 89 18.85 14.62 5.56
N LYS A 90 19.03 15.06 6.82
CA LYS A 90 17.92 15.44 7.72
C LYS A 90 17.32 16.79 7.30
N ARG A 91 16.70 16.83 6.12
CA ARG A 91 16.06 18.03 5.54
C ARG A 91 14.69 17.70 4.95
N ALA A 92 13.76 18.65 4.97
CA ALA A 92 12.44 18.48 4.36
C ALA A 92 12.51 18.60 2.82
N GLY A 93 12.06 17.56 2.13
CA GLY A 93 11.85 17.58 0.67
C GLY A 93 10.74 18.56 0.26
N LYS A 94 10.72 18.97 -1.01
CA LYS A 94 9.79 19.99 -1.51
C LYS A 94 8.31 19.56 -1.47
N VAL A 95 8.05 18.25 -1.62
CA VAL A 95 6.69 17.66 -1.62
C VAL A 95 6.65 16.48 -0.64
N ALA A 96 5.49 16.27 -0.01
CA ALA A 96 5.25 15.17 0.90
C ALA A 96 5.48 13.80 0.22
N TRP A 97 6.08 12.84 0.92
CA TRP A 97 6.47 11.55 0.34
C TRP A 97 5.26 10.73 -0.16
N ALA A 98 4.14 10.76 0.59
CA ALA A 98 2.89 10.16 0.14
C ALA A 98 2.44 10.70 -1.23
N LYS A 99 2.50 12.04 -1.42
CA LYS A 99 2.15 12.69 -2.70
C LYS A 99 3.08 12.27 -3.85
N VAL A 100 4.37 12.15 -3.57
CA VAL A 100 5.38 11.64 -4.53
C VAL A 100 5.08 10.21 -4.99
N CYS A 101 4.52 9.38 -4.09
CA CYS A 101 4.27 7.96 -4.35
C CYS A 101 2.99 7.63 -5.13
N HIS A 102 2.14 8.61 -5.44
CA HIS A 102 1.00 8.39 -6.34
C HIS A 102 1.47 8.10 -7.79
N PRO A 103 0.65 7.41 -8.62
CA PRO A 103 0.85 7.39 -10.06
C PRO A 103 0.89 8.80 -10.66
N LYS A 104 1.44 8.90 -11.87
CA LYS A 104 1.44 10.14 -12.65
C LYS A 104 0.03 10.70 -12.90
N GLU A 105 -0.93 9.82 -13.18
CA GLU A 105 -2.36 10.14 -13.37
C GLU A 105 -3.00 10.82 -12.15
N GLU A 106 -2.61 10.43 -10.94
CA GLU A 106 -3.06 11.04 -9.66
C GLU A 106 -2.18 12.24 -9.25
N GLY A 107 -1.27 12.70 -10.13
CA GLY A 107 -0.38 13.83 -9.86
C GLY A 107 0.85 13.50 -8.98
N GLY A 108 1.23 12.23 -8.85
CA GLY A 108 2.51 11.83 -8.23
C GLY A 108 3.65 11.65 -9.24
N LEU A 109 4.76 11.07 -8.80
CA LEU A 109 5.92 10.76 -9.65
C LEU A 109 5.98 9.28 -10.08
N GLY A 110 5.05 8.43 -9.62
CA GLY A 110 5.01 7.00 -9.91
C GLY A 110 5.99 6.14 -9.09
N ILE A 111 6.62 6.67 -8.04
CA ILE A 111 7.50 5.89 -7.15
C ILE A 111 6.62 5.01 -6.25
N LYS A 112 6.69 3.68 -6.38
CA LYS A 112 5.92 2.81 -5.48
C LYS A 112 6.44 2.89 -4.04
N SER A 113 5.57 3.19 -3.08
CA SER A 113 5.91 3.16 -1.65
C SER A 113 6.27 1.74 -1.21
N ILE A 114 7.35 1.63 -0.42
CA ILE A 114 7.80 0.36 0.16
C ILE A 114 6.74 -0.16 1.15
N ARG A 115 6.04 0.74 1.86
CA ARG A 115 4.94 0.36 2.76
C ARG A 115 3.79 -0.33 2.03
N ALA A 116 3.39 0.19 0.86
CA ALA A 116 2.36 -0.44 0.02
C ALA A 116 2.86 -1.77 -0.55
N TRP A 117 4.12 -1.85 -0.96
CA TRP A 117 4.73 -3.07 -1.47
C TRP A 117 4.81 -4.18 -0.39
N ASN A 118 5.20 -3.84 0.84
CA ASN A 118 5.23 -4.78 1.97
C ASN A 118 3.83 -5.30 2.33
N LYS A 119 2.78 -4.48 2.22
CA LYS A 119 1.39 -4.94 2.35
C LYS A 119 1.01 -5.95 1.26
N ALA A 120 1.35 -5.68 0.00
CA ALA A 120 1.11 -6.62 -1.10
C ALA A 120 1.87 -7.95 -0.90
N ALA A 121 3.12 -7.91 -0.40
CA ALA A 121 3.89 -9.10 -0.07
C ALA A 121 3.26 -9.91 1.08
N ILE A 122 2.75 -9.26 2.14
CA ILE A 122 1.97 -9.93 3.20
C ILE A 122 0.73 -10.62 2.62
N LEU A 123 0.01 -9.97 1.70
CA LEU A 123 -1.17 -10.55 1.06
C LEU A 123 -0.82 -11.75 0.16
N GLN A 124 0.30 -11.70 -0.57
CA GLN A 124 0.83 -12.86 -1.32
C GLN A 124 1.11 -14.04 -0.38
N HIS A 125 1.66 -13.78 0.81
CA HIS A 125 1.91 -14.80 1.82
C HIS A 125 0.61 -15.40 2.38
N GLY A 126 -0.41 -14.57 2.62
CA GLY A 126 -1.75 -15.06 2.96
C GLY A 126 -2.32 -15.95 1.85
N TRP A 127 -2.25 -15.49 0.59
CA TRP A 127 -2.72 -16.24 -0.57
C TRP A 127 -2.00 -17.58 -0.77
N ASP A 128 -0.68 -17.60 -0.63
CA ASP A 128 0.14 -18.80 -0.73
C ASP A 128 -0.21 -19.83 0.37
N ILE A 129 -0.63 -19.38 1.56
CA ILE A 129 -1.15 -20.26 2.61
C ILE A 129 -2.56 -20.76 2.24
N ILE A 130 -3.47 -19.87 1.88
CA ILE A 130 -4.87 -20.18 1.54
C ILE A 130 -4.97 -21.26 0.45
N ASN A 131 -4.09 -21.23 -0.54
CA ASN A 131 -4.08 -22.19 -1.66
C ASN A 131 -3.19 -23.43 -1.38
N GLU A 132 -2.82 -23.67 -0.12
CA GLU A 132 -2.03 -24.83 0.35
C GLU A 132 -0.77 -25.12 -0.48
N LYS A 133 -0.14 -24.06 -0.98
CA LYS A 133 0.97 -24.13 -1.94
C LYS A 133 2.10 -25.00 -1.40
N GLU A 134 2.56 -25.96 -2.21
CA GLU A 134 3.65 -26.89 -1.86
C GLU A 134 4.97 -26.15 -1.56
N SER A 135 5.12 -25.74 -0.31
CA SER A 135 6.28 -25.01 0.18
C SER A 135 6.51 -25.38 1.63
N VAL A 136 7.77 -25.68 1.98
CA VAL A 136 8.20 -25.95 3.36
C VAL A 136 7.77 -24.82 4.31
N TRP A 137 7.74 -23.57 3.84
CA TRP A 137 7.25 -22.44 4.62
C TRP A 137 5.73 -22.50 4.90
N VAL A 138 4.91 -22.81 3.88
CA VAL A 138 3.45 -22.97 4.04
C VAL A 138 3.16 -24.18 4.93
N GLN A 139 3.82 -25.32 4.71
CA GLN A 139 3.70 -26.51 5.56
C GLN A 139 4.12 -26.25 7.02
N TRP A 140 5.17 -25.45 7.24
CA TRP A 140 5.57 -25.02 8.59
C TRP A 140 4.53 -24.09 9.21
N CYS A 141 3.97 -23.14 8.46
CA CYS A 141 2.86 -22.31 8.93
C CYS A 141 1.66 -23.20 9.33
N TYR A 142 1.27 -24.16 8.48
CA TYR A 142 0.19 -25.11 8.78
C TYR A 142 0.44 -25.91 10.06
N ARG A 143 1.65 -26.45 10.25
CA ARG A 143 1.99 -27.27 11.43
C ARG A 143 2.17 -26.46 12.72
N VAL A 144 2.77 -25.26 12.65
CA VAL A 144 3.25 -24.53 13.84
C VAL A 144 2.36 -23.34 14.22
N LEU A 145 1.97 -22.51 13.25
CA LEU A 145 1.14 -21.32 13.50
C LEU A 145 -0.35 -21.65 13.51
N ILE A 146 -0.78 -22.43 12.50
CA ILE A 146 -2.17 -22.72 12.20
C ILE A 146 -2.63 -24.00 12.93
N LYS A 147 -1.71 -24.91 13.25
CA LYS A 147 -1.94 -26.21 13.93
C LYS A 147 -2.98 -27.09 13.21
N ASN A 148 -2.87 -27.18 11.88
CA ASN A 148 -3.79 -27.90 10.98
C ASN A 148 -5.27 -27.46 11.10
N GLN A 149 -5.53 -26.23 11.55
CA GLN A 149 -6.83 -25.56 11.40
C GLN A 149 -6.96 -24.97 9.97
N ASN A 150 -8.14 -24.48 9.61
CA ASN A 150 -8.28 -23.68 8.40
C ASN A 150 -7.60 -22.31 8.61
N PHE A 151 -7.02 -21.73 7.55
CA PHE A 151 -6.41 -20.38 7.62
C PHE A 151 -7.34 -19.33 8.24
N TRP A 152 -8.62 -19.40 7.91
CA TRP A 152 -9.69 -18.53 8.40
C TRP A 152 -10.21 -18.85 9.81
N THR A 153 -9.65 -19.85 10.52
CA THR A 153 -10.15 -20.31 11.85
C THR A 153 -9.09 -20.42 12.94
N VAL A 154 -7.84 -20.03 12.65
CA VAL A 154 -6.75 -20.07 13.63
C VAL A 154 -7.02 -19.09 14.77
N ARG A 155 -6.98 -19.58 16.01
CA ARG A 155 -6.98 -18.71 17.20
C ARG A 155 -5.69 -17.92 17.29
N ILE A 156 -5.81 -16.61 17.21
CA ILE A 156 -4.69 -15.68 17.40
C ILE A 156 -4.57 -15.37 18.90
N THR A 157 -3.48 -15.84 19.53
CA THR A 157 -3.12 -15.45 20.90
C THR A 157 -2.60 -14.01 20.96
N ASN A 158 -2.59 -13.40 22.15
CA ASN A 158 -2.47 -11.97 22.51
C ASN A 158 -1.29 -11.11 21.94
N GLN A 159 -0.72 -11.43 20.78
CA GLN A 159 0.20 -10.56 20.02
C GLN A 159 -0.38 -10.05 18.69
N CYS A 160 -1.59 -10.48 18.29
CA CYS A 160 -2.40 -9.91 17.21
C CYS A 160 -3.90 -10.03 17.56
N SER A 161 -4.76 -9.22 16.95
CA SER A 161 -6.23 -9.34 17.05
C SER A 161 -6.82 -10.23 15.94
N TRP A 162 -8.15 -10.40 15.94
CA TRP A 162 -9.01 -11.08 14.93
C TRP A 162 -9.21 -12.61 15.07
N ASN A 163 -10.41 -13.06 14.71
CA ASN A 163 -10.90 -14.47 14.60
C ASN A 163 -12.00 -14.48 13.49
N GLY A 164 -12.46 -15.60 12.93
CA GLY A 164 -11.98 -16.99 13.10
C GLY A 164 -13.12 -18.03 13.19
N GLY A 165 -13.67 -18.57 12.08
CA GLY A 165 -14.90 -19.39 12.18
C GLY A 165 -15.49 -20.25 11.04
N ALA A 166 -14.98 -20.27 9.79
CA ALA A 166 -15.43 -21.17 8.70
C ALA A 166 -16.92 -21.07 8.28
N ILE A 167 -17.30 -19.92 7.71
CA ILE A 167 -18.63 -19.55 7.16
C ILE A 167 -19.80 -20.36 7.74
N THR A 168 -19.89 -20.24 9.07
CA THR A 168 -21.14 -20.46 9.77
C THR A 168 -22.16 -19.45 9.31
N LEU A 169 -23.42 -19.86 9.29
CA LEU A 169 -24.53 -19.01 8.89
C LEU A 169 -24.59 -17.73 9.74
N TRP A 170 -24.27 -17.83 11.03
CA TRP A 170 -24.56 -16.82 12.04
C TRP A 170 -23.38 -15.95 12.47
N MET A 171 -22.15 -16.50 12.50
CA MET A 171 -20.99 -15.87 13.15
C MET A 171 -19.98 -15.27 12.15
N ASP A 172 -20.08 -15.60 10.86
CA ASP A 172 -19.13 -15.13 9.85
C ASP A 172 -19.63 -13.86 9.11
N PRO A 173 -18.72 -12.94 8.73
CA PRO A 173 -19.07 -11.63 8.15
C PRO A 173 -19.42 -11.69 6.65
N TRP A 174 -20.29 -12.61 6.26
CA TRP A 174 -20.73 -12.79 4.87
C TRP A 174 -21.99 -11.97 4.54
N PHE A 175 -22.83 -11.67 5.54
CA PHE A 175 -24.01 -10.81 5.40
C PHE A 175 -23.60 -9.34 5.56
N ARG A 176 -23.54 -8.58 4.45
CA ARG A 176 -23.15 -7.15 4.43
C ARG A 176 -21.78 -6.83 5.07
N GLY A 177 -20.91 -7.82 5.27
CA GLY A 177 -19.61 -7.64 5.94
C GLY A 177 -19.67 -7.74 7.48
N HIS A 178 -20.79 -8.15 8.07
CA HIS A 178 -20.97 -8.32 9.50
C HIS A 178 -21.57 -9.70 9.86
N PRO A 179 -21.25 -10.28 11.03
CA PRO A 179 -21.95 -11.46 11.54
C PRO A 179 -23.42 -11.14 11.81
N ILE A 180 -24.34 -11.99 11.38
CA ILE A 180 -25.78 -11.82 11.61
C ILE A 180 -26.11 -11.71 13.10
N ILE A 181 -25.43 -12.49 13.95
CA ILE A 181 -25.58 -12.40 15.42
C ILE A 181 -25.21 -11.01 15.98
N SER A 182 -24.33 -10.27 15.30
CA SER A 182 -23.92 -8.92 15.72
C SER A 182 -24.93 -7.83 15.34
N GLU A 183 -25.77 -8.08 14.33
CA GLU A 183 -26.78 -7.13 13.82
C GLU A 183 -28.18 -7.42 14.40
N TYR A 184 -28.53 -8.70 14.59
CA TYR A 184 -29.87 -9.15 15.02
C TYR A 184 -29.89 -9.86 16.39
N GLY A 185 -28.73 -10.02 17.05
CA GLY A 185 -28.61 -10.68 18.35
C GLY A 185 -28.74 -12.20 18.30
N SER A 186 -28.74 -12.86 19.47
CA SER A 186 -28.82 -14.33 19.57
C SER A 186 -30.21 -14.92 19.34
N ARG A 187 -31.27 -14.10 19.47
CA ARG A 187 -32.68 -14.55 19.39
C ARG A 187 -33.03 -15.12 18.01
N VAL A 188 -32.52 -14.51 16.95
CA VAL A 188 -32.74 -14.91 15.55
C VAL A 188 -32.33 -16.37 15.27
N VAL A 189 -31.35 -16.92 16.00
CA VAL A 189 -30.90 -18.31 15.86
C VAL A 189 -31.96 -19.30 16.37
N TYR A 190 -32.61 -18.97 17.49
CA TYR A 190 -33.70 -19.78 18.04
C TYR A 190 -34.93 -19.72 17.13
N ASP A 191 -35.28 -18.53 16.65
CA ASP A 191 -36.47 -18.31 15.81
C ASP A 191 -36.33 -18.94 14.40
N ALA A 192 -35.10 -19.06 13.89
CA ALA A 192 -34.78 -19.77 12.65
C ALA A 192 -34.75 -21.30 12.80
N ARG A 193 -34.61 -21.82 14.03
CA ARG A 193 -34.42 -23.26 14.34
C ARG A 193 -33.21 -23.92 13.65
N ILE A 194 -32.25 -23.13 13.18
CA ILE A 194 -31.00 -23.60 12.59
C ILE A 194 -29.91 -23.52 13.67
N PRO A 195 -29.13 -24.59 13.92
CA PRO A 195 -28.17 -24.58 15.02
C PRO A 195 -27.05 -23.55 14.82
N LEU A 196 -26.49 -23.03 15.92
CA LEU A 196 -25.51 -21.95 15.92
C LEU A 196 -24.24 -22.25 15.08
N ASN A 197 -23.87 -23.52 14.98
CA ASN A 197 -22.73 -24.04 14.21
C ASN A 197 -23.10 -24.48 12.78
N ALA A 198 -24.31 -24.19 12.29
CA ALA A 198 -24.71 -24.50 10.92
C ALA A 198 -23.85 -23.74 9.91
N LYS A 199 -23.49 -24.41 8.82
CA LYS A 199 -22.81 -23.81 7.66
C LYS A 199 -23.78 -23.00 6.81
N LEU A 200 -23.26 -22.10 5.98
CA LEU A 200 -24.03 -21.35 4.99
C LEU A 200 -24.90 -22.25 4.08
N SER A 201 -24.45 -23.47 3.79
CA SER A 201 -25.19 -24.47 3.01
C SER A 201 -26.54 -24.90 3.62
N ALA A 202 -26.79 -24.61 4.90
CA ALA A 202 -28.05 -24.96 5.57
C ALA A 202 -29.25 -24.12 5.13
N VAL A 203 -29.01 -22.98 4.46
CA VAL A 203 -30.04 -22.10 3.86
C VAL A 203 -29.92 -22.05 2.33
N ILE A 204 -29.27 -23.06 1.72
CA ILE A 204 -29.05 -23.13 0.29
C ILE A 204 -29.62 -24.44 -0.24
N THR A 205 -30.78 -24.35 -0.88
CA THR A 205 -31.49 -25.49 -1.47
C THR A 205 -31.56 -25.30 -2.99
N ASN A 206 -31.08 -26.26 -3.78
CA ASN A 206 -31.11 -26.22 -5.25
C ASN A 206 -30.53 -24.92 -5.88
N GLY A 207 -29.49 -24.34 -5.28
CA GLY A 207 -28.86 -23.11 -5.76
C GLY A 207 -29.65 -21.82 -5.47
N GLN A 208 -30.66 -21.87 -4.59
CA GLN A 208 -31.41 -20.70 -4.11
C GLN A 208 -31.32 -20.57 -2.59
N TRP A 209 -31.47 -19.33 -2.12
CA TRP A 209 -31.55 -19.00 -0.70
C TRP A 209 -32.90 -19.39 -0.11
N ASP A 210 -32.89 -20.37 0.79
CA ASP A 210 -34.06 -20.92 1.47
C ASP A 210 -34.00 -20.57 2.95
N TRP A 211 -34.67 -19.47 3.33
CA TRP A 211 -34.69 -18.92 4.68
C TRP A 211 -36.04 -19.17 5.34
N PRO A 212 -36.10 -19.58 6.62
CA PRO A 212 -37.34 -19.65 7.37
C PRO A 212 -38.02 -18.28 7.44
N THR A 213 -39.33 -18.20 7.21
CA THR A 213 -40.08 -16.93 7.19
C THR A 213 -40.82 -16.62 8.49
N SER A 214 -40.45 -17.31 9.58
CA SER A 214 -41.09 -17.27 10.91
C SER A 214 -41.11 -15.89 11.57
N THR A 215 -40.12 -15.05 11.30
CA THR A 215 -39.96 -13.72 11.91
C THR A 215 -39.59 -12.67 10.87
N TRP A 216 -39.87 -11.40 11.14
CA TRP A 216 -39.64 -10.31 10.19
C TRP A 216 -38.15 -10.10 9.90
N GLU A 217 -37.27 -10.36 10.87
CA GLU A 217 -35.82 -10.35 10.74
C GLU A 217 -35.36 -11.31 9.63
N LEU A 218 -35.84 -12.55 9.66
CA LEU A 218 -35.50 -13.58 8.67
C LEU A 218 -36.10 -13.28 7.29
N GLN A 219 -37.27 -12.63 7.23
CA GLN A 219 -37.84 -12.14 5.98
C GLN A 219 -37.01 -10.99 5.38
N VAL A 220 -36.44 -10.10 6.19
CA VAL A 220 -35.47 -9.08 5.74
C VAL A 220 -34.19 -9.76 5.23
N MET A 221 -33.67 -10.74 5.95
CA MET A 221 -32.48 -11.49 5.54
C MET A 221 -32.71 -12.20 4.18
N SER A 222 -33.83 -12.90 4.00
CA SER A 222 -34.23 -13.53 2.73
C SER A 222 -34.27 -12.55 1.55
N ARG A 223 -34.76 -11.32 1.76
CA ARG A 223 -34.77 -10.26 0.74
C ARG A 223 -33.35 -9.78 0.39
N VAL A 224 -32.47 -9.66 1.38
CA VAL A 224 -31.08 -9.21 1.18
C VAL A 224 -30.21 -10.30 0.56
N THR A 225 -30.40 -11.57 0.92
CA THR A 225 -29.61 -12.67 0.34
C THR A 225 -30.02 -12.98 -1.09
N ARG A 226 -31.27 -12.73 -1.51
CA ARG A 226 -31.72 -12.91 -2.90
C ARG A 226 -30.86 -12.21 -3.96
N SER A 227 -30.16 -11.13 -3.62
CA SER A 227 -29.21 -10.45 -4.54
C SER A 227 -27.80 -11.04 -4.55
N ILE A 228 -27.51 -12.07 -3.75
CA ILE A 228 -26.20 -12.73 -3.69
C ILE A 228 -26.27 -13.98 -4.60
N PRO A 229 -25.55 -14.03 -5.73
CA PRO A 229 -25.58 -15.19 -6.63
C PRO A 229 -24.90 -16.41 -5.98
N ILE A 230 -25.52 -17.58 -6.12
CA ILE A 230 -24.98 -18.86 -5.65
C ILE A 230 -24.51 -19.66 -6.87
N GLU A 231 -23.19 -19.68 -7.11
CA GLU A 231 -22.57 -20.55 -8.12
C GLU A 231 -21.63 -21.54 -7.46
N GLY A 232 -21.62 -22.79 -7.94
CA GLY A 232 -21.05 -23.93 -7.23
C GLY A 232 -19.52 -23.99 -7.14
N GLY A 233 -19.06 -24.71 -6.11
CA GLY A 233 -17.66 -25.01 -5.83
C GLY A 233 -17.03 -23.98 -4.87
N ASP A 234 -16.63 -24.43 -3.68
CA ASP A 234 -15.88 -23.59 -2.72
C ASP A 234 -14.49 -23.28 -3.30
N GLY A 235 -14.36 -22.11 -3.93
CA GLY A 235 -13.14 -21.65 -4.57
C GLY A 235 -12.81 -20.20 -4.20
N ILE A 236 -11.60 -19.96 -3.69
CA ILE A 236 -11.13 -18.62 -3.36
C ILE A 236 -10.50 -17.99 -4.61
N HIS A 237 -10.99 -16.82 -4.99
CA HIS A 237 -10.61 -16.13 -6.23
C HIS A 237 -10.13 -14.71 -5.95
N TRP A 238 -9.15 -14.24 -6.72
CA TRP A 238 -8.57 -12.91 -6.53
C TRP A 238 -9.22 -11.90 -7.47
N MET A 239 -10.00 -10.96 -6.93
CA MET A 239 -10.77 -9.92 -7.65
C MET A 239 -11.86 -10.42 -8.61
N ALA A 240 -11.61 -11.48 -9.39
CA ALA A 240 -12.53 -12.09 -10.35
C ALA A 240 -12.41 -13.62 -10.36
N LYS A 241 -13.50 -14.31 -10.72
CA LYS A 241 -13.58 -15.79 -10.74
C LYS A 241 -12.45 -16.41 -11.58
N GLY A 242 -11.76 -17.40 -11.02
CA GLY A 242 -10.65 -18.10 -11.68
C GLY A 242 -9.31 -17.34 -11.73
N GLN A 243 -9.23 -16.08 -11.28
CA GLN A 243 -7.95 -15.35 -11.23
C GLN A 243 -7.16 -15.68 -9.98
N GLY A 244 -5.85 -15.90 -10.17
CA GLY A 244 -4.87 -16.05 -9.09
C GLY A 244 -4.35 -14.70 -8.59
N PHE A 245 -3.77 -14.68 -7.39
CA PHE A 245 -3.24 -13.45 -6.81
C PHE A 245 -2.11 -12.83 -7.65
N SER A 246 -2.22 -11.52 -7.85
CA SER A 246 -1.22 -10.71 -8.53
C SER A 246 -0.70 -9.59 -7.61
N CYS A 247 0.60 -9.61 -7.30
CA CYS A 247 1.28 -8.50 -6.60
C CYS A 247 1.08 -7.13 -7.28
N LYS A 248 0.86 -7.10 -8.60
CA LYS A 248 0.60 -5.87 -9.36
C LYS A 248 -0.79 -5.30 -9.05
N GLU A 249 -1.78 -6.17 -8.88
CA GLU A 249 -3.18 -5.80 -8.59
C GLU A 249 -3.40 -5.56 -7.10
N ALA A 250 -2.75 -6.32 -6.22
CA ALA A 250 -2.73 -6.08 -4.79
C ALA A 250 -2.15 -4.70 -4.42
N TRP A 251 -1.25 -4.15 -5.24
CA TRP A 251 -0.80 -2.76 -5.12
C TRP A 251 -1.87 -1.74 -5.55
N GLY A 252 -2.80 -2.14 -6.42
CA GLY A 252 -4.00 -1.37 -6.80
C GLY A 252 -5.02 -1.25 -5.66
N ILE A 253 -4.97 -2.13 -4.65
CA ILE A 253 -5.78 -2.06 -3.41
C ILE A 253 -5.18 -1.02 -2.44
N ARG A 254 -4.99 0.19 -2.97
CA ARG A 254 -4.67 1.42 -2.25
C ARG A 254 -5.87 2.34 -2.35
N HIS A 255 -5.98 3.33 -1.48
CA HIS A 255 -6.92 4.43 -1.72
C HIS A 255 -6.52 5.11 -3.04
N THR A 256 -7.39 4.97 -4.03
CA THR A 256 -7.29 5.64 -5.32
C THR A 256 -7.75 7.08 -5.16
N PHE A 257 -7.10 7.98 -5.88
CA PHE A 257 -7.49 9.38 -5.95
C PHE A 257 -8.03 9.67 -7.34
N PRO A 258 -8.94 10.65 -7.51
CA PRO A 258 -9.37 11.07 -8.84
C PRO A 258 -8.16 11.52 -9.66
N LYS A 259 -8.22 11.30 -10.98
CA LYS A 259 -7.20 11.76 -11.92
C LYS A 259 -6.98 13.27 -11.74
N ALA A 260 -5.74 13.70 -11.58
CA ALA A 260 -5.44 15.12 -11.45
C ALA A 260 -5.67 15.80 -12.81
N ILE A 261 -6.44 16.88 -12.84
CA ILE A 261 -6.85 17.60 -14.07
C ILE A 261 -5.64 18.01 -14.91
N TRP A 262 -4.54 18.38 -14.25
CA TRP A 262 -3.28 18.78 -14.87
C TRP A 262 -2.35 17.61 -15.25
N ALA A 263 -2.67 16.36 -14.92
CA ALA A 263 -1.76 15.22 -15.09
C ALA A 263 -1.30 15.06 -16.54
N ASP A 264 -2.21 15.21 -17.51
CA ASP A 264 -1.91 15.06 -18.93
C ASP A 264 -1.04 16.22 -19.47
N ILE A 265 -1.15 17.41 -18.86
CA ILE A 265 -0.33 18.59 -19.19
C ILE A 265 1.13 18.38 -18.74
N VAL A 266 1.32 17.72 -17.59
CA VAL A 266 2.65 17.45 -17.02
C VAL A 266 3.29 16.20 -17.61
N TRP A 267 2.51 15.17 -17.91
CA TRP A 267 2.97 13.80 -18.19
C TRP A 267 2.53 13.27 -19.57
N PHE A 268 2.80 14.03 -20.64
CA PHE A 268 2.61 13.58 -22.03
C PHE A 268 3.80 12.75 -22.57
N PRO A 269 3.66 12.01 -23.69
CA PRO A 269 4.71 11.10 -24.18
C PRO A 269 6.08 11.75 -24.42
N ASP A 270 6.11 12.89 -25.12
CA ASP A 270 7.34 13.60 -25.49
C ASP A 270 7.78 14.64 -24.43
N CYS A 271 7.35 14.47 -23.17
CA CYS A 271 7.58 15.47 -22.15
C CYS A 271 9.04 15.51 -21.68
N ILE A 272 9.68 16.69 -21.79
CA ILE A 272 11.07 16.89 -21.35
C ILE A 272 11.11 16.80 -19.82
N PRO A 273 11.81 15.81 -19.20
CA PRO A 273 11.66 15.53 -17.77
C PRO A 273 12.01 16.70 -16.83
N LYS A 274 12.90 17.60 -17.26
CA LYS A 274 13.24 18.84 -16.53
C LYS A 274 12.06 19.80 -16.47
N HIS A 275 11.34 19.98 -17.58
CA HIS A 275 10.20 20.91 -17.68
C HIS A 275 8.97 20.32 -16.99
N SER A 276 8.64 19.04 -17.22
CA SER A 276 7.57 18.34 -16.49
C SER A 276 7.78 18.37 -14.98
N PHE A 277 9.01 18.13 -14.50
CA PHE A 277 9.29 18.23 -13.07
C PHE A 277 9.14 19.67 -12.53
N CYS A 278 9.52 20.68 -13.31
CA CYS A 278 9.32 22.08 -12.94
C CYS A 278 7.83 22.41 -12.83
N LEU A 279 7.03 22.03 -13.82
CA LEU A 279 5.58 22.25 -13.87
C LEU A 279 4.84 21.45 -12.79
N TRP A 280 5.26 20.22 -12.51
CA TRP A 280 4.77 19.42 -11.39
C TRP A 280 5.02 20.10 -10.03
N LEU A 281 6.19 20.70 -9.83
CA LEU A 281 6.46 21.51 -8.64
C LEU A 281 5.61 22.79 -8.59
N THR A 282 5.24 23.37 -9.74
CA THR A 282 4.31 24.51 -9.81
C THR A 282 2.92 24.10 -9.31
N PHE A 283 2.33 23.02 -9.85
CA PHE A 283 1.02 22.53 -9.43
C PHE A 283 0.93 22.07 -7.96
N HIS A 284 2.04 21.59 -7.38
CA HIS A 284 2.11 21.28 -5.94
C HIS A 284 2.50 22.47 -5.05
N ASN A 285 2.62 23.69 -5.61
CA ASN A 285 3.17 24.88 -4.94
C ASN A 285 4.44 24.54 -4.12
N ALA A 286 5.41 23.92 -4.77
CA ALA A 286 6.58 23.29 -4.17
C ALA A 286 7.92 23.92 -4.58
N HIS A 287 7.88 24.99 -5.38
CA HIS A 287 9.06 25.83 -5.63
C HIS A 287 9.52 26.55 -4.36
N ARG A 288 10.80 26.89 -4.32
CA ARG A 288 11.41 27.68 -3.23
C ARG A 288 11.43 29.14 -3.65
N THR A 289 10.32 29.83 -3.41
CA THR A 289 10.21 31.27 -3.60
C THR A 289 10.42 32.02 -2.29
N THR A 290 10.94 33.24 -2.36
CA THR A 290 11.15 34.09 -1.17
C THR A 290 9.83 34.52 -0.53
N ASP A 291 8.71 34.58 -1.27
CA ASP A 291 7.34 34.72 -0.72
C ASP A 291 7.06 33.77 0.46
N LYS A 292 7.52 32.51 0.39
CA LYS A 292 7.32 31.56 1.49
C LYS A 292 8.15 31.92 2.72
N LEU A 293 9.40 32.32 2.51
CA LEU A 293 10.29 32.73 3.60
C LEU A 293 9.81 34.02 4.26
N TRP A 294 9.29 34.95 3.46
CA TRP A 294 8.66 36.19 3.93
C TRP A 294 7.37 35.92 4.72
N LYS A 295 6.48 35.05 4.24
CA LYS A 295 5.28 34.59 4.98
C LYS A 295 5.61 33.89 6.31
N PHE A 296 6.78 33.26 6.42
CA PHE A 296 7.28 32.69 7.67
C PHE A 296 8.11 33.66 8.53
N GLY A 297 8.23 34.93 8.15
CA GLY A 297 8.99 35.96 8.89
C GLY A 297 10.52 35.76 8.85
N VAL A 298 11.04 34.91 7.97
CA VAL A 298 12.49 34.60 7.85
C VAL A 298 13.24 35.70 7.08
N VAL A 299 12.54 36.45 6.23
CA VAL A 299 13.11 37.54 5.42
C VAL A 299 12.17 38.75 5.51
N ALA A 300 12.72 39.96 5.64
CA ALA A 300 11.94 41.19 5.82
C ALA A 300 11.19 41.64 4.54
N SER A 301 11.68 41.28 3.36
CA SER A 301 11.12 41.66 2.06
C SER A 301 11.22 40.53 1.04
N ASN A 302 10.31 40.51 0.07
CA ASN A 302 10.23 39.51 -1.01
C ASN A 302 10.28 40.14 -2.42
N PRO A 303 11.25 41.02 -2.74
CA PRO A 303 11.35 41.62 -4.08
C PRO A 303 11.63 40.55 -5.14
N CYS A 304 11.07 40.74 -6.34
CA CYS A 304 11.33 39.86 -7.48
C CYS A 304 12.83 39.80 -7.80
N VAL A 305 13.36 38.58 -7.97
CA VAL A 305 14.78 38.30 -8.28
C VAL A 305 15.27 39.00 -9.57
N PHE A 306 14.37 39.35 -10.49
CA PHE A 306 14.68 40.07 -11.72
C PHE A 306 14.64 41.60 -11.58
N GLY A 307 14.37 42.15 -10.39
CA GLY A 307 14.39 43.60 -10.14
C GLY A 307 13.24 44.40 -10.77
N CYS A 308 12.18 43.75 -11.26
CA CYS A 308 11.06 44.40 -11.95
C CYS A 308 10.12 45.24 -11.05
N GLY A 309 10.37 45.32 -9.74
CA GLY A 309 9.53 46.01 -8.75
C GLY A 309 8.36 45.20 -8.19
N GLY A 310 8.05 44.02 -8.75
CA GLY A 310 7.05 43.09 -8.20
C GLY A 310 7.56 42.26 -7.02
N SER A 311 6.66 41.49 -6.39
CA SER A 311 7.01 40.53 -5.34
C SER A 311 7.25 39.12 -5.90
N GLU A 312 8.17 38.36 -5.31
CA GLU A 312 8.58 37.05 -5.81
C GLU A 312 7.59 35.92 -5.44
N SER A 313 6.46 35.86 -6.14
CA SER A 313 5.52 34.73 -6.10
C SER A 313 5.74 33.76 -7.28
N ILE A 314 5.17 32.56 -7.21
CA ILE A 314 5.19 31.61 -8.34
C ILE A 314 4.41 32.20 -9.54
N GLU A 315 3.23 32.77 -9.29
CA GLU A 315 2.40 33.41 -10.31
C GLU A 315 3.16 34.56 -10.98
N HIS A 316 3.81 35.40 -10.19
CA HIS A 316 4.63 36.49 -10.69
C HIS A 316 5.79 36.00 -11.56
N LEU A 317 6.57 35.03 -11.08
CA LEU A 317 7.73 34.52 -11.82
C LEU A 317 7.36 33.82 -13.14
N PHE A 318 6.22 33.13 -13.21
CA PHE A 318 5.82 32.37 -14.41
C PHE A 318 4.88 33.13 -15.37
N PHE A 319 4.10 34.11 -14.91
CA PHE A 319 3.03 34.70 -15.73
C PHE A 319 3.01 36.24 -15.77
N GLU A 320 3.48 36.95 -14.74
CA GLU A 320 3.31 38.41 -14.64
C GLU A 320 4.60 39.22 -14.79
N CYS A 321 5.76 38.61 -14.49
CA CYS A 321 7.04 39.32 -14.49
C CYS A 321 7.41 39.73 -15.92
N ARG A 322 7.63 41.03 -16.14
CA ARG A 322 7.98 41.62 -17.44
C ARG A 322 9.20 40.99 -18.12
N TYR A 323 10.10 40.35 -17.37
CA TYR A 323 11.29 39.67 -17.89
C TYR A 323 11.05 38.21 -18.29
N THR A 324 9.99 37.56 -17.80
CA THR A 324 9.67 36.16 -18.14
C THR A 324 8.44 36.04 -19.04
N ALA A 325 7.52 37.01 -19.01
CA ALA A 325 6.35 37.07 -19.89
C ALA A 325 6.67 37.36 -21.37
N GLY A 326 7.93 37.71 -21.69
CA GLY A 326 8.40 37.99 -23.05
C GLY A 326 9.33 36.93 -23.64
N VAL A 327 9.36 35.71 -23.07
CA VAL A 327 10.24 34.58 -23.45
C VAL A 327 9.41 33.35 -23.80
#